data_AF-A0AAV4Y7C0-F1
#
_entry.id   AF-A0AAV4Y7C0-F1
#
_cell.length_a   1.000
_cell.length_b   1.000
_cell.length_c   1.000
_cell.angle_alpha   90.00
_cell.angle_beta   90.00
_cell.angle_gamma   90.00
#
_symmetry.space_group_name_H-M   'P 1'
#
loop_
_entity.id
_entity.type
_entity.pdbx_description
1 polymer ?
#
loop_
_entity_poly.entity_id
_entity_poly.type
_entity_poly.pdbx_seq_one_letter_code
_entity_poly.pdbx_strand_id
1 'polypeptide(L)'
;MDLTRETNSTMNLTRDANSVMFLTRDTNFGVNLSRDRNSSLHLTCDTNSALDLTHEIYFTMYPTRDTNSAVNMTQDANSVMYLTRDTNTAVNLTRDANFAMDLTREINSMMDLTRETNSMMDLTRDTNYAVNQTRDANSVMNLTFAINSNT
;
A
#
# COMPACT_ATOMS: atom_id res chain seq x y z
N MET A 1 2.92 -6.21 17.05
CA MET A 1 3.72 -5.14 17.68
C MET A 1 2.91 -3.87 17.65
N ASP A 2 2.98 -3.06 18.70
CA ASP A 2 2.31 -1.76 18.77
C ASP A 2 3.38 -0.71 19.12
N LEU A 3 3.52 0.30 18.28
CA LEU A 3 4.50 1.35 18.39
C LEU A 3 3.76 2.69 18.30
N THR A 4 4.09 3.60 19.22
CA THR A 4 3.37 4.87 19.35
C THR A 4 4.35 6.01 19.53
N ARG A 5 4.22 7.03 18.67
CA ARG A 5 5.01 8.28 18.74
C ARG A 5 6.50 8.05 18.54
N GLU A 6 6.83 7.17 17.62
CA GLU A 6 8.19 6.92 17.19
C GLU A 6 8.69 8.03 16.26
N THR A 7 10.01 8.21 16.23
CA THR A 7 10.66 9.15 15.32
C THR A 7 11.89 8.48 14.74
N ASN A 8 11.93 8.38 13.40
CA ASN A 8 13.01 7.74 12.65
C ASN A 8 13.27 6.28 13.06
N SER A 9 12.23 5.45 12.96
CA SER A 9 12.31 4.04 13.33
C SER A 9 12.33 3.14 12.10
N THR A 10 12.98 1.97 12.21
CA THR A 10 12.97 0.95 11.16
C THR A 10 12.74 -0.42 11.78
N MET A 11 11.98 -1.25 11.09
CA MET A 11 11.71 -2.63 11.49
C MET A 11 11.96 -3.58 10.33
N ASN A 12 12.66 -4.68 10.61
CA ASN A 12 12.88 -5.75 9.66
C ASN A 12 12.37 -7.05 10.27
N LEU A 13 11.45 -7.72 9.58
CA LEU A 13 10.93 -9.04 9.92
C LEU A 13 11.23 -10.00 8.77
N THR A 14 11.48 -11.26 9.09
CA THR A 14 11.93 -12.23 8.09
C THR A 14 11.53 -13.63 8.50
N ARG A 15 10.80 -14.31 7.59
CA ARG A 15 10.30 -15.68 7.76
C ARG A 15 9.34 -15.83 8.93
N ASP A 16 8.53 -14.81 9.17
CA ASP A 16 7.49 -14.88 10.17
C ASP A 16 6.23 -15.54 9.62
N ALA A 17 5.60 -16.36 10.46
CA ALA A 17 4.35 -17.00 10.07
C ALA A 17 3.18 -16.01 10.05
N ASN A 18 3.17 -15.07 10.98
CA ASN A 18 2.16 -14.02 11.08
C ASN A 18 2.79 -12.77 11.70
N SER A 19 2.76 -11.67 10.97
CA SER A 19 3.27 -10.36 11.38
C SER A 19 2.09 -9.39 11.47
N VAL A 20 1.82 -8.86 12.66
CA VAL A 20 0.79 -7.83 12.85
C VAL A 20 1.41 -6.62 13.52
N MET A 21 1.24 -5.44 12.94
CA MET A 21 1.85 -4.21 13.42
C MET A 21 0.85 -3.05 13.42
N PHE A 22 0.88 -2.29 14.51
CA PHE A 22 0.14 -1.04 14.68
C PHE A 22 1.14 0.07 14.94
N LEU A 23 1.04 1.14 14.16
CA LEU A 23 1.87 2.33 14.25
C LEU A 23 0.96 3.53 14.35
N THR A 24 1.31 4.47 15.23
CA THR A 24 0.45 5.61 15.49
C THR A 24 1.26 6.85 15.84
N ARG A 25 1.06 7.90 15.05
CA ARG A 25 1.69 9.23 15.19
C ARG A 25 3.20 9.18 15.04
N ASP A 26 3.67 8.41 14.08
CA ASP A 26 5.07 8.21 13.84
C ASP A 26 5.60 9.19 12.79
N THR A 27 6.84 9.63 13.00
CA THR A 27 7.52 10.55 12.10
C THR A 27 8.70 9.83 11.47
N ASN A 28 8.58 9.51 10.17
CA ASN A 28 9.54 8.71 9.40
C ASN A 28 9.69 7.29 9.94
N PHE A 29 9.03 6.34 9.29
CA PHE A 29 9.17 4.93 9.63
C PHE A 29 9.36 4.05 8.39
N GLY A 30 10.12 2.98 8.55
CA GLY A 30 10.35 1.97 7.52
C GLY A 30 10.05 0.56 8.00
N VAL A 31 9.33 -0.24 7.21
CA VAL A 31 9.21 -1.70 7.40
C VAL A 31 9.82 -2.43 6.23
N ASN A 32 10.60 -3.46 6.52
CA ASN A 32 10.91 -4.52 5.57
C ASN A 32 10.34 -5.85 6.09
N LEU A 33 9.47 -6.49 5.31
CA LEU A 33 9.00 -7.86 5.57
C LEU A 33 9.48 -8.76 4.44
N SER A 34 10.06 -9.91 4.80
CA SER A 34 10.59 -10.83 3.81
C SER A 34 10.25 -12.28 4.11
N ARG A 35 9.54 -12.91 3.17
CA ARG A 35 9.12 -14.31 3.22
C ARG A 35 8.16 -14.59 4.38
N ASP A 36 7.33 -13.63 4.74
CA ASP A 36 6.30 -13.86 5.73
C ASP A 36 5.08 -14.49 5.06
N ARG A 37 4.31 -15.26 5.84
CA ARG A 37 3.09 -15.88 5.30
C ARG A 37 1.90 -14.92 5.34
N ASN A 38 1.70 -14.26 6.47
CA ASN A 38 0.60 -13.33 6.65
C ASN A 38 1.12 -12.07 7.34
N SER A 39 0.85 -10.93 6.73
CA SER A 39 1.31 -9.64 7.22
C SER A 39 0.16 -8.65 7.23
N SER A 40 0.00 -7.95 8.35
CA SER A 40 -1.04 -6.93 8.53
C SER A 40 -0.45 -5.70 9.21
N LEU A 41 -0.66 -4.54 8.58
CA LEU A 41 -0.11 -3.27 9.02
C LEU A 41 -1.22 -2.22 9.12
N HIS A 42 -1.33 -1.58 10.27
CA HIS A 42 -2.19 -0.43 10.50
C HIS A 42 -1.31 0.78 10.80
N LEU A 43 -1.40 1.81 9.95
CA LEU A 43 -0.70 3.08 10.10
C LEU A 43 -1.74 4.16 10.42
N THR A 44 -1.42 5.07 11.33
CA THR A 44 -2.38 6.13 11.71
C THR A 44 -1.67 7.42 12.06
N CYS A 45 -1.96 8.45 11.27
CA CYS A 45 -1.44 9.80 11.42
C CYS A 45 0.09 9.86 11.28
N ASP A 46 0.63 9.16 10.30
CA ASP A 46 2.07 9.09 10.09
C ASP A 46 2.53 10.11 9.03
N THR A 47 3.73 10.66 9.22
CA THR A 47 4.21 11.70 8.30
C THR A 47 4.83 11.10 7.04
N ASN A 48 5.76 10.16 7.22
CA ASN A 48 6.45 9.50 6.12
C ASN A 48 6.56 8.02 6.47
N SER A 49 6.03 7.15 5.61
CA SER A 49 6.13 5.70 5.74
C SER A 49 6.70 5.09 4.45
N ALA A 50 7.57 4.10 4.63
CA ALA A 50 8.12 3.31 3.53
C ALA A 50 8.02 1.82 3.86
N LEU A 51 7.41 1.05 2.97
CA LEU A 51 7.21 -0.39 3.15
C LEU A 51 7.83 -1.13 1.98
N ASP A 52 8.62 -2.14 2.30
CA ASP A 52 9.20 -3.07 1.34
C ASP A 52 8.81 -4.49 1.73
N LEU A 53 8.05 -5.15 0.87
CA LEU A 53 7.49 -6.47 1.06
C LEU A 53 8.01 -7.39 -0.03
N THR A 54 8.55 -8.54 0.36
CA THR A 54 9.06 -9.51 -0.61
C THR A 54 8.68 -10.94 -0.25
N HIS A 55 8.01 -11.62 -1.18
CA HIS A 55 7.56 -13.01 -1.05
C HIS A 55 6.52 -13.22 0.07
N GLU A 56 5.54 -12.32 0.14
CA GLU A 56 4.42 -12.44 1.05
C GLU A 56 3.32 -13.33 0.45
N ILE A 57 2.71 -14.21 1.25
CA ILE A 57 1.53 -14.95 0.75
C ILE A 57 0.28 -14.08 0.87
N TYR A 58 0.13 -13.37 1.99
CA TYR A 58 -0.99 -12.48 2.24
C TYR A 58 -0.50 -11.21 2.92
N PHE A 59 -0.77 -10.06 2.31
CA PHE A 59 -0.51 -8.75 2.90
C PHE A 59 -1.78 -7.90 2.97
N THR A 60 -1.96 -7.21 4.08
CA THR A 60 -3.03 -6.24 4.29
C THR A 60 -2.48 -4.96 4.91
N MET A 61 -2.90 -3.82 4.39
CA MET A 61 -2.46 -2.51 4.86
C MET A 61 -3.62 -1.52 5.00
N TYR A 62 -3.61 -0.76 6.10
CA TYR A 62 -4.61 0.25 6.41
C TYR A 62 -3.94 1.54 6.92
N PRO A 63 -3.37 2.38 6.05
CA PRO A 63 -2.96 3.72 6.43
C PRO A 63 -4.16 4.66 6.55
N THR A 64 -4.02 5.63 7.44
CA THR A 64 -5.08 6.61 7.67
C THR A 64 -4.48 7.94 8.09
N ARG A 65 -4.74 8.96 7.28
CA ARG A 65 -4.26 10.35 7.46
C ARG A 65 -2.75 10.45 7.38
N ASP A 66 -2.16 9.77 6.41
CA ASP A 66 -0.72 9.80 6.21
C ASP A 66 -0.34 10.91 5.23
N THR A 67 0.83 11.51 5.42
CA THR A 67 1.26 12.58 4.51
C THR A 67 1.95 12.00 3.28
N ASN A 68 2.93 11.13 3.48
CA ASN A 68 3.62 10.44 2.38
C ASN A 68 3.75 8.95 2.70
N SER A 69 3.26 8.11 1.80
CA SER A 69 3.31 6.66 1.92
C SER A 69 3.88 6.05 0.63
N ALA A 70 4.90 5.21 0.78
CA ALA A 70 5.48 4.45 -0.32
C ALA A 70 5.43 2.95 -0.01
N VAL A 71 4.86 2.16 -0.91
CA VAL A 71 4.75 0.70 -0.78
C VAL A 71 5.34 0.04 -2.00
N ASN A 72 6.31 -0.84 -1.79
CA ASN A 72 6.86 -1.72 -2.80
C ASN A 72 6.57 -3.16 -2.41
N MET A 73 5.97 -3.92 -3.32
CA MET A 73 5.68 -5.34 -3.12
C MET A 73 6.21 -6.16 -4.29
N THR A 74 6.84 -7.29 -3.98
CA THR A 74 7.49 -8.13 -4.97
C THR A 74 7.25 -9.61 -4.69
N GLN A 75 6.62 -10.29 -5.66
CA GLN A 75 6.32 -11.73 -5.64
C GLN A 75 5.32 -12.14 -4.55
N ASP A 76 4.24 -11.38 -4.45
CA ASP A 76 3.22 -11.64 -3.44
C ASP A 76 2.06 -12.44 -4.06
N ALA A 77 1.28 -13.16 -3.24
CA ALA A 77 0.15 -13.94 -3.76
C ALA A 77 -1.18 -13.20 -3.64
N ASN A 78 -1.39 -12.45 -2.54
CA ASN A 78 -2.56 -11.62 -2.37
C ASN A 78 -2.22 -10.38 -1.55
N SER A 79 -2.55 -9.21 -2.08
CA SER A 79 -2.33 -7.94 -1.40
C SER A 79 -3.60 -7.10 -1.38
N VAL A 80 -3.93 -6.55 -0.22
CA VAL A 80 -5.07 -5.65 -0.05
C VAL A 80 -4.63 -4.37 0.65
N MET A 81 -5.00 -3.23 0.09
CA MET A 81 -4.66 -1.92 0.65
C MET A 81 -5.89 -1.02 0.74
N TYR A 82 -6.09 -0.41 1.90
CA TYR A 82 -7.15 0.57 2.14
C TYR A 82 -6.54 1.88 2.62
N LEU A 83 -6.49 2.87 1.75
CA LEU A 83 -5.89 4.16 2.03
C LEU A 83 -6.97 5.20 2.23
N THR A 84 -6.82 6.02 3.26
CA THR A 84 -7.84 7.00 3.62
C THR A 84 -7.25 8.31 4.09
N ARG A 85 -7.50 9.35 3.29
CA ARG A 85 -7.08 10.74 3.54
C ARG A 85 -5.57 10.91 3.52
N ASP A 86 -4.89 10.21 2.63
CA ASP A 86 -3.46 10.40 2.44
C ASP A 86 -3.19 11.47 1.37
N THR A 87 -2.03 12.11 1.50
CA THR A 87 -1.68 13.25 0.63
C THR A 87 -0.90 12.79 -0.59
N ASN A 88 0.16 11.99 -0.39
CA ASN A 88 0.95 11.42 -1.46
C ASN A 88 1.14 9.93 -1.24
N THR A 89 0.66 9.13 -2.18
CA THR A 89 0.77 7.69 -2.17
C THR A 89 1.49 7.22 -3.42
N ALA A 90 2.50 6.38 -3.25
CA ALA A 90 3.13 5.64 -4.32
C ALA A 90 3.09 4.13 -4.04
N VAL A 91 2.56 3.37 -5.00
CA VAL A 91 2.49 1.91 -4.91
C VAL A 91 3.15 1.29 -6.13
N ASN A 92 4.06 0.35 -5.91
CA ASN A 92 4.65 -0.46 -6.96
C ASN A 92 4.50 -1.94 -6.63
N LEU A 93 3.79 -2.67 -7.48
CA LEU A 93 3.59 -4.11 -7.36
C LEU A 93 4.23 -4.81 -8.55
N THR A 94 5.04 -5.81 -8.24
CA THR A 94 5.65 -6.67 -9.25
C THR A 94 5.34 -8.13 -8.96
N ARG A 95 4.67 -8.78 -9.92
CA ARG A 95 4.35 -10.21 -9.90
C ARG A 95 3.52 -10.57 -8.68
N ASP A 96 2.46 -9.81 -8.43
CA ASP A 96 1.40 -10.21 -7.52
C ASP A 96 0.30 -10.98 -8.29
N ALA A 97 -0.34 -11.93 -7.63
CA ALA A 97 -1.39 -12.73 -8.26
C ALA A 97 -2.75 -12.06 -8.10
N ASN A 98 -3.04 -11.49 -6.92
CA ASN A 98 -4.31 -10.81 -6.67
C ASN A 98 -4.07 -9.54 -5.87
N PHE A 99 -4.40 -8.41 -6.48
CA PHE A 99 -4.29 -7.12 -5.85
C PHE A 99 -5.65 -6.43 -5.75
N ALA A 100 -5.95 -5.86 -4.58
CA ALA A 100 -7.10 -4.98 -4.38
C ALA A 100 -6.67 -3.71 -3.66
N MET A 101 -7.15 -2.56 -4.15
CA MET A 101 -6.96 -1.27 -3.49
C MET A 101 -8.22 -0.44 -3.46
N ASP A 102 -8.46 0.18 -2.31
CA ASP A 102 -9.45 1.23 -2.11
C ASP A 102 -8.71 2.52 -1.69
N LEU A 103 -8.91 3.58 -2.47
CA LEU A 103 -8.40 4.92 -2.23
C LEU A 103 -9.59 5.82 -1.92
N THR A 104 -9.56 6.47 -0.75
CA THR A 104 -10.62 7.39 -0.35
C THR A 104 -10.07 8.72 0.14
N ARG A 105 -10.37 9.79 -0.61
CA ARG A 105 -10.00 11.19 -0.33
C ARG A 105 -8.51 11.43 -0.42
N GLU A 106 -7.89 10.83 -1.41
CA GLU A 106 -6.47 10.95 -1.71
C GLU A 106 -6.20 12.18 -2.59
N ILE A 107 -5.06 12.82 -2.36
CA ILE A 107 -4.68 14.00 -3.15
C ILE A 107 -3.86 13.59 -4.37
N ASN A 108 -2.75 12.87 -4.18
CA ASN A 108 -1.88 12.40 -5.24
C ASN A 108 -1.59 10.90 -5.05
N SER A 109 -2.01 10.08 -6.01
CA SER A 109 -1.76 8.64 -5.98
C SER A 109 -1.10 8.18 -7.28
N MET A 110 0.03 7.49 -7.18
CA MET A 110 0.66 6.83 -8.31
C MET A 110 0.74 5.33 -8.07
N MET A 111 0.39 4.58 -9.10
CA MET A 111 0.49 3.13 -9.08
C MET A 111 1.18 2.58 -10.32
N ASP A 112 2.11 1.66 -10.11
CA ASP A 112 2.70 0.82 -11.14
C ASP A 112 2.44 -0.66 -10.81
N LEU A 113 1.80 -1.37 -11.74
CA LEU A 113 1.42 -2.77 -11.62
C LEU A 113 2.07 -3.54 -12.76
N THR A 114 2.96 -4.48 -12.43
CA THR A 114 3.68 -5.27 -13.42
C THR A 114 3.50 -6.76 -13.20
N ARG A 115 2.93 -7.44 -14.21
CA ARG A 115 2.69 -8.90 -14.25
C ARG A 115 1.68 -9.38 -13.20
N GLU A 116 0.61 -8.62 -13.04
CA GLU A 116 -0.52 -8.97 -12.19
C GLU A 116 -1.45 -9.97 -12.88
N THR A 117 -2.12 -10.83 -12.10
CA THR A 117 -3.15 -11.73 -12.66
C THR A 117 -4.55 -11.16 -12.50
N ASN A 118 -4.89 -10.70 -11.29
CA ASN A 118 -6.16 -10.02 -11.01
C ASN A 118 -5.89 -8.73 -10.24
N SER A 119 -6.42 -7.62 -10.72
CA SER A 119 -6.36 -6.32 -10.04
C SER A 119 -7.75 -5.69 -9.91
N MET A 120 -8.02 -5.11 -8.75
CA MET A 120 -9.22 -4.31 -8.48
C MET A 120 -8.82 -3.00 -7.82
N MET A 121 -9.36 -1.89 -8.33
CA MET A 121 -9.12 -0.57 -7.76
C MET A 121 -10.41 0.23 -7.66
N ASP A 122 -10.71 0.73 -6.47
CA ASP A 122 -11.80 1.66 -6.21
C ASP A 122 -11.22 3.00 -5.75
N LEU A 123 -11.62 4.10 -6.41
CA LEU A 123 -11.21 5.46 -6.06
C LEU A 123 -12.43 6.30 -5.71
N THR A 124 -12.40 6.97 -4.55
CA THR A 124 -13.51 7.77 -4.07
C THR A 124 -13.06 9.13 -3.56
N ARG A 125 -13.50 10.21 -4.22
CA ARG A 125 -13.15 11.61 -3.88
C ARG A 125 -11.66 11.94 -4.02
N ASP A 126 -10.99 11.34 -4.99
CA ASP A 126 -9.56 11.52 -5.21
C ASP A 126 -9.28 12.63 -6.23
N THR A 127 -8.12 13.29 -6.13
CA THR A 127 -7.85 14.51 -6.92
C THR A 127 -6.87 14.33 -8.08
N ASN A 128 -5.77 13.60 -7.88
CA ASN A 128 -4.80 13.29 -8.91
C ASN A 128 -4.40 11.83 -8.78
N TYR A 129 -4.65 11.02 -9.81
CA TYR A 129 -4.20 9.63 -9.83
C TYR A 129 -3.55 9.28 -11.16
N ALA A 130 -2.58 8.37 -11.10
CA ALA A 130 -1.95 7.78 -12.26
C ALA A 130 -1.79 6.27 -12.02
N VAL A 131 -2.20 5.47 -13.00
CA VAL A 131 -2.08 4.00 -12.93
C VAL A 131 -1.42 3.51 -14.21
N ASN A 132 -0.31 2.81 -14.05
CA ASN A 132 0.36 2.09 -15.12
C ASN A 132 0.21 0.58 -14.88
N GLN A 133 -0.31 -0.14 -15.88
CA GLN A 133 -0.47 -1.59 -15.80
C GLN A 133 0.23 -2.25 -16.99
N THR A 134 1.14 -3.17 -16.70
CA THR A 134 1.89 -3.93 -17.71
C THR A 134 1.72 -5.43 -17.51
N ARG A 135 1.22 -6.11 -18.54
CA ARG A 135 0.97 -7.58 -18.54
C ARG A 135 0.00 -8.00 -17.44
N ASP A 136 -1.11 -7.28 -17.31
CA ASP A 136 -2.25 -7.66 -16.48
C ASP A 136 -3.21 -8.57 -17.29
N ALA A 137 -3.84 -9.54 -16.63
CA ALA A 137 -4.83 -10.42 -17.25
C ALA A 137 -6.27 -9.97 -16.98
N ASN A 138 -6.61 -9.62 -15.73
CA ASN A 138 -7.96 -9.20 -15.34
C ASN A 138 -7.88 -7.95 -14.45
N SER A 139 -8.36 -6.81 -14.95
CA SER A 139 -8.33 -5.53 -14.22
C SER A 139 -9.72 -4.92 -14.15
N VAL A 140 -10.09 -4.44 -12.97
CA VAL A 140 -11.32 -3.67 -12.73
C VAL A 140 -10.95 -2.37 -12.02
N MET A 141 -11.45 -1.24 -12.53
CA MET A 141 -11.29 0.07 -11.90
C MET A 141 -12.65 0.77 -11.78
N ASN A 142 -12.97 1.25 -10.58
CA ASN A 142 -14.16 2.05 -10.29
C ASN A 142 -13.77 3.43 -9.76
N LEU A 143 -14.51 4.45 -10.19
CA LEU A 143 -14.22 5.85 -9.93
C LEU A 143 -15.48 6.56 -9.48
N THR A 144 -15.54 6.91 -8.19
CA THR A 144 -16.65 7.62 -7.57
C THR A 144 -16.21 9.01 -7.14
N PHE A 145 -16.37 9.99 -8.03
CA PHE A 145 -15.94 11.39 -7.85
C PHE A 145 -14.42 11.60 -7.80
N ALA A 146 -13.68 11.11 -8.80
CA ALA A 146 -12.27 11.45 -8.96
C ALA A 146 -12.10 12.54 -10.03
N ILE A 147 -11.18 13.48 -9.77
CA ILE A 147 -10.68 14.41 -10.80
C ILE A 147 -9.35 13.83 -11.30
N ASN A 148 -9.06 13.97 -12.60
CA ASN A 148 -7.79 13.56 -13.19
C ASN A 148 -6.99 14.80 -13.59
N SER A 149 -5.67 14.79 -13.37
CA SER A 149 -4.74 15.65 -14.08
C SER A 149 -3.97 14.85 -15.14
N ASN A 150 -4.60 14.79 -16.31
CA ASN A 150 -4.13 14.48 -17.67
C ASN A 150 -3.50 13.11 -18.02
N THR A 151 -4.26 12.42 -18.88
CA THR A 151 -3.93 11.81 -20.19
C THR A 151 -2.55 11.21 -20.43
#